data_AF-A0A1V4JRR1-F1
#
_entry.id   AF-A0A1V4JRR1-F1
#
_cell.length_a   1.000
_cell.length_b   1.000
_cell.length_c   1.000
_cell.angle_alpha   90.00
_cell.angle_beta   90.00
_cell.angle_gamma   90.00
#
_symmetry.space_group_name_H-M   'P 1'
#
loop_
_entity.id
_entity.type
_entity.pdbx_description
1 polymer ?
#
loop_
_entity_poly.entity_id
_entity_poly.type
_entity_poly.pdbx_seq_one_letter_code
_entity_poly.pdbx_strand_id
1 'polypeptide(L)'
;MSPPCTCRGAARPSRLRRVLADAGGGFADARLVARYWGAGANEVQGAVLSRSGAVVERLAGKWHEGLHRGPPPGQCIWRANPMPHDHERNYGFTQFALELNELTPELRRVLPSTDTRLRPDQRYLEEGNVPAAETQKRQIEQLQRDRRRVMEENNITHQARFFRRLTDSNGKESWVTNNTYWKLRLDPGFAHLDSAVLW
;
A
#
# COMPACT_ATOMS: atom_id res chain seq x y z
N MET A 1 -4.62 -5.95 -9.15
CA MET A 1 -4.24 -4.56 -9.50
C MET A 1 -5.27 -3.63 -8.90
N SER A 2 -4.85 -2.63 -8.11
CA SER A 2 -5.73 -1.60 -7.54
C SER A 2 -6.34 -0.73 -8.66
N PRO A 3 -7.56 -0.19 -8.50
CA PRO A 3 -8.07 0.81 -9.44
C PRO A 3 -7.15 2.04 -9.45
N PRO A 4 -7.03 2.76 -10.58
CA PRO A 4 -6.20 3.96 -10.64
C PRO A 4 -6.73 5.02 -9.68
N CYS A 5 -5.82 5.63 -8.91
CA CYS A 5 -6.10 6.82 -8.12
C CYS A 5 -5.91 8.06 -9.02
N THR A 6 -6.82 9.03 -8.93
CA THR A 6 -6.72 10.29 -9.68
C THR A 6 -6.63 11.48 -8.73
N CYS A 7 -5.63 12.32 -8.90
CA CYS A 7 -5.62 13.68 -8.33
C CYS A 7 -6.43 14.60 -9.25
N ARG A 8 -7.15 15.60 -8.70
CA ARG A 8 -7.93 16.57 -9.49
C ARG A 8 -7.05 17.14 -10.63
N GLY A 9 -7.53 17.02 -11.88
CA GLY A 9 -6.83 17.48 -13.08
C GLY A 9 -6.42 16.38 -14.07
N ALA A 10 -6.47 15.09 -13.70
CA ALA A 10 -6.17 13.97 -14.59
C ALA A 10 -7.44 13.13 -14.87
N ALA A 11 -8.07 13.31 -16.02
CA ALA A 11 -9.20 12.48 -16.44
C ALA A 11 -8.70 11.12 -16.99
N ARG A 12 -9.14 10.01 -16.38
CA ARG A 12 -9.04 8.67 -16.99
C ARG A 12 -10.33 7.88 -16.75
N PRO A 13 -10.71 7.00 -17.69
CA PRO A 13 -11.97 6.25 -17.60
C PRO A 13 -11.94 5.23 -16.47
N SER A 14 -13.14 4.93 -15.98
CA SER A 14 -13.46 3.87 -15.03
C SER A 14 -12.83 2.53 -15.46
N ARG A 15 -12.05 1.91 -14.57
CA ARG A 15 -11.44 0.59 -14.83
C ARG A 15 -12.22 -0.52 -14.14
N LEU A 16 -12.48 -1.57 -14.90
CA LEU A 16 -13.01 -2.84 -14.41
C LEU A 16 -11.94 -3.54 -13.55
N ARG A 17 -12.25 -3.82 -12.28
CA ARG A 17 -11.42 -4.74 -11.49
C ARG A 17 -12.02 -6.14 -11.55
N ARG A 18 -11.17 -7.12 -11.90
CA ARG A 18 -11.45 -8.55 -11.84
C ARG A 18 -10.76 -9.15 -10.63
N VAL A 19 -11.52 -9.77 -9.73
CA VAL A 19 -10.97 -10.57 -8.61
C VAL A 19 -11.38 -12.01 -8.85
N LEU A 20 -10.40 -12.90 -8.84
CA LEU A 20 -10.58 -14.34 -8.93
C LEU A 20 -10.30 -14.92 -7.56
N ALA A 21 -11.27 -15.59 -6.96
CA ALA A 21 -11.07 -16.38 -5.76
C ALA A 21 -11.16 -17.86 -6.13
N ASP A 22 -10.17 -18.64 -5.69
CA ASP A 22 -10.23 -20.10 -5.67
C ASP A 22 -10.32 -20.53 -4.21
N ALA A 23 -11.53 -20.86 -3.77
CA ALA A 23 -11.77 -21.43 -2.45
C ALA A 23 -12.54 -22.72 -2.66
N GLY A 24 -11.84 -23.86 -2.60
CA GLY A 24 -12.46 -25.19 -2.46
C GLY A 24 -13.35 -25.64 -3.62
N GLY A 25 -13.06 -25.23 -4.87
CA GLY A 25 -13.72 -25.74 -6.08
C GLY A 25 -14.67 -24.76 -6.79
N GLY A 26 -14.94 -23.59 -6.20
CA GLY A 26 -15.72 -22.52 -6.80
C GLY A 26 -14.85 -21.37 -7.32
N PHE A 27 -14.97 -21.06 -8.62
CA PHE A 27 -14.38 -19.85 -9.20
C PHE A 27 -15.44 -18.74 -9.19
N ALA A 28 -15.17 -17.66 -8.46
CA ALA A 28 -16.02 -16.48 -8.44
C ALA A 28 -15.28 -15.31 -9.13
N ASP A 29 -15.89 -14.75 -10.17
CA ASP A 29 -15.40 -13.56 -10.86
C ASP A 29 -16.14 -12.34 -10.32
N ALA A 30 -15.45 -11.45 -9.60
CA ALA A 30 -16.00 -10.18 -9.17
C ALA A 30 -15.57 -9.06 -10.11
N ARG A 31 -16.55 -8.37 -10.70
CA ARG A 31 -16.34 -7.21 -11.58
C ARG A 31 -16.75 -5.93 -10.87
N LEU A 32 -15.84 -4.98 -10.67
CA LEU A 32 -16.16 -3.69 -10.04
C LEU A 32 -15.91 -2.53 -11.00
N VAL A 33 -16.87 -1.61 -11.10
CA VAL A 33 -16.76 -0.35 -11.86
C VAL A 33 -16.91 0.81 -10.90
N ALA A 34 -15.90 1.69 -10.87
CA ALA A 34 -15.91 2.91 -10.07
C ALA A 34 -16.17 4.14 -10.94
N ARG A 35 -17.02 5.06 -10.48
CA ARG A 35 -17.24 6.38 -11.09
C ARG A 35 -16.53 7.44 -10.25
N TYR A 36 -15.84 8.39 -10.88
CA TYR A 36 -14.99 9.37 -10.16
C TYR A 36 -15.56 10.79 -10.12
N TRP A 37 -16.52 11.11 -11.00
CA TRP A 37 -17.07 12.46 -11.17
C TRP A 37 -18.57 12.40 -11.46
N GLY A 38 -19.25 13.54 -11.27
CA GLY A 38 -20.69 13.70 -11.54
C GLY A 38 -21.59 13.13 -10.44
N ALA A 39 -22.89 12.98 -10.75
CA ALA A 39 -23.91 12.58 -9.78
C ALA A 39 -23.67 11.19 -9.14
N GLY A 40 -22.89 10.32 -9.79
CA GLY A 40 -22.50 9.00 -9.28
C GLY A 40 -21.05 8.93 -8.78
N ALA A 41 -20.46 10.07 -8.37
CA ALA A 41 -19.08 10.06 -7.89
C ALA A 41 -18.89 9.08 -6.73
N ASN A 42 -17.78 8.36 -6.79
CA ASN A 42 -17.34 7.32 -5.86
C ASN A 42 -18.22 6.06 -5.78
N GLU A 43 -19.27 5.96 -6.58
CA GLU A 43 -20.06 4.74 -6.67
C GLU A 43 -19.20 3.58 -7.18
N VAL A 44 -19.43 2.43 -6.58
CA VAL A 44 -18.90 1.15 -7.02
C VAL A 44 -20.07 0.21 -7.23
N GLN A 45 -20.13 -0.38 -8.42
CA GLN A 45 -21.06 -1.45 -8.75
C GLN A 45 -20.29 -2.69 -9.15
N GLY A 46 -20.78 -3.85 -8.75
CA GLY A 46 -20.23 -5.10 -9.19
C GLY A 46 -21.17 -6.29 -9.12
N ALA A 47 -20.65 -7.41 -9.62
CA ALA A 47 -21.35 -8.68 -9.61
C ALA A 47 -20.36 -9.80 -9.35
N VAL A 48 -20.79 -10.78 -8.56
CA VAL A 48 -20.14 -12.07 -8.37
C VAL A 48 -20.73 -13.02 -9.39
N LEU A 49 -19.89 -13.57 -10.27
CA LEU A 49 -20.31 -14.51 -11.30
C LEU A 49 -19.93 -15.94 -10.91
N SER A 50 -20.81 -16.88 -11.22
CA SER A 50 -20.53 -18.32 -11.17
C SER A 50 -19.62 -18.75 -12.34
N ARG A 51 -19.20 -20.02 -12.35
CA ARG A 51 -18.40 -20.61 -13.44
C ARG A 51 -19.09 -20.53 -14.81
N SER A 52 -20.43 -20.58 -14.85
CA SER A 52 -21.21 -20.46 -16.10
C SER A 52 -21.35 -19.00 -16.58
N GLY A 53 -20.84 -18.03 -15.81
CA GLY A 53 -21.00 -16.61 -16.09
C GLY A 53 -22.31 -16.02 -15.57
N ALA A 54 -23.19 -16.82 -14.94
CA ALA A 54 -24.42 -16.33 -14.33
C ALA A 54 -24.11 -15.48 -13.09
N VAL A 55 -24.83 -14.36 -12.94
CA VAL A 55 -24.73 -13.48 -11.77
C VAL A 55 -25.31 -14.20 -10.55
N VAL A 56 -24.45 -14.48 -9.57
CA VAL A 56 -24.82 -15.05 -8.27
C VAL A 56 -25.26 -13.94 -7.32
N GLU A 57 -24.52 -12.84 -7.31
CA GLU A 57 -24.76 -11.74 -6.38
C GLU A 57 -24.38 -10.40 -6.98
N ARG A 58 -25.06 -9.33 -6.58
CA ARG A 58 -24.73 -7.95 -6.95
C ARG A 58 -24.17 -7.21 -5.75
N LEU A 59 -23.14 -6.43 -6.00
CA LEU A 59 -22.49 -5.56 -5.03
C LEU A 59 -22.70 -4.11 -5.45
N ALA A 60 -23.05 -3.24 -4.52
CA ALA A 60 -23.21 -1.81 -4.78
C ALA A 60 -22.86 -0.98 -3.56
N GLY A 61 -22.38 0.23 -3.78
CA GLY A 61 -22.09 1.16 -2.69
C GLY A 61 -21.16 2.27 -3.15
N LYS A 62 -20.45 2.87 -2.21
CA LYS A 62 -19.40 3.86 -2.50
C LYS A 62 -18.11 3.45 -1.81
N TRP A 63 -16.99 3.49 -2.52
CA TRP A 63 -15.71 2.95 -2.02
C TRP A 63 -15.18 3.64 -0.75
N HIS A 64 -15.69 4.82 -0.41
CA HIS A 64 -15.30 5.61 0.77
C HIS A 64 -16.34 5.55 1.91
N GLU A 65 -17.51 4.97 1.68
CA GLU A 65 -18.58 4.90 2.69
C GLU A 65 -18.87 3.45 3.08
N GLY A 66 -19.20 2.60 2.10
CA GLY A 66 -19.61 1.23 2.37
C GLY A 66 -19.99 0.46 1.12
N LEU A 67 -20.01 -0.86 1.25
CA LEU A 67 -20.35 -1.81 0.19
C LEU A 67 -21.46 -2.74 0.70
N HIS A 68 -22.47 -2.93 -0.13
CA HIS A 68 -23.66 -3.72 0.17
C HIS A 68 -23.82 -4.83 -0.86
N ARG A 69 -24.42 -5.94 -0.43
CA ARG A 69 -24.75 -7.11 -1.25
C ARG A 69 -26.26 -7.22 -1.44
N GLY A 70 -26.71 -7.55 -2.64
CA GLY A 70 -28.13 -7.70 -2.99
C GLY A 70 -28.85 -6.39 -3.42
N PRO A 71 -30.15 -6.47 -3.74
CA PRO A 71 -30.94 -5.30 -4.12
C PRO A 71 -31.17 -4.35 -2.92
N PRO A 72 -31.38 -3.04 -3.14
CA PRO A 72 -31.65 -2.08 -2.08
C PRO A 72 -32.78 -2.52 -1.14
N PRO A 73 -32.63 -2.39 0.19
CA PRO A 73 -31.55 -1.69 0.90
C PRO A 73 -30.22 -2.46 0.97
N GLY A 74 -30.18 -3.74 0.57
CA GLY A 74 -29.00 -4.59 0.55
C GLY A 74 -28.48 -4.92 1.96
N GLN A 75 -27.65 -5.96 2.07
CA GLN A 75 -26.93 -6.25 3.30
C GLN A 75 -25.54 -5.60 3.25
N CYS A 76 -25.22 -4.77 4.25
CA CYS A 76 -23.89 -4.18 4.39
C CYS A 76 -22.84 -5.28 4.63
N ILE A 77 -21.80 -5.33 3.80
CA ILE A 77 -20.67 -6.27 3.92
C ILE A 77 -19.36 -5.58 4.32
N TRP A 78 -19.28 -4.27 4.12
CA TRP A 78 -18.15 -3.44 4.53
C TRP A 78 -18.61 -2.00 4.72
N ARG A 79 -18.03 -1.32 5.70
CA ARG A 79 -18.24 0.10 5.97
C ARG A 79 -16.91 0.72 6.33
N ALA A 80 -16.66 1.95 5.88
CA ALA A 80 -15.49 2.71 6.27
C ALA A 80 -15.54 3.02 7.77
N ASN A 81 -14.40 2.95 8.43
CA ASN A 81 -14.28 3.40 9.82
C ASN A 81 -14.51 4.92 9.90
N PRO A 82 -15.10 5.44 10.98
CA PRO A 82 -15.23 6.87 11.18
C PRO A 82 -13.85 7.53 11.23
N MET A 83 -13.75 8.74 10.69
CA MET A 83 -12.52 9.53 10.76
C MET A 83 -12.31 10.04 12.19
N PRO A 84 -11.06 10.11 12.69
CA PRO A 84 -10.74 10.78 13.94
C PRO A 84 -11.20 12.24 13.93
N HIS A 85 -11.56 12.79 15.10
CA HIS A 85 -12.03 14.17 15.24
C HIS A 85 -11.09 15.17 14.56
N ASP A 86 -9.78 15.06 14.80
CA ASP A 86 -8.76 16.00 14.31
C ASP A 86 -8.10 15.56 13.00
N HIS A 87 -8.73 14.68 12.21
CA HIS A 87 -8.11 14.17 10.98
C HIS A 87 -7.70 15.28 10.01
N GLU A 88 -8.47 16.37 9.87
CA GLU A 88 -8.12 17.50 8.99
C GLU A 88 -6.81 18.18 9.39
N ARG A 89 -6.52 18.25 10.69
CA ARG A 89 -5.26 18.79 11.22
C ARG A 89 -4.10 17.81 11.06
N ASN A 90 -4.41 16.52 10.89
CA ASN A 90 -3.46 15.42 10.75
C ASN A 90 -3.50 14.84 9.33
N TYR A 91 -3.39 15.72 8.31
CA TYR A 91 -3.26 15.35 6.90
C TYR A 91 -4.42 14.50 6.31
N GLY A 92 -5.59 14.52 6.95
CA GLY A 92 -6.73 13.68 6.59
C GLY A 92 -6.53 12.21 6.92
N PHE A 93 -5.67 11.86 7.89
CA PHE A 93 -5.37 10.49 8.23
C PHE A 93 -6.52 9.77 8.94
N THR A 94 -6.69 8.50 8.58
CA THR A 94 -7.53 7.55 9.33
C THR A 94 -6.83 7.18 10.64
N GLN A 95 -7.58 6.63 11.60
CA GLN A 95 -6.99 6.09 12.84
C GLN A 95 -5.86 5.09 12.55
N PHE A 96 -6.09 4.17 11.60
CA PHE A 96 -5.09 3.21 11.17
C PHE A 96 -3.83 3.88 10.61
N ALA A 97 -3.98 4.94 9.81
CA ALA A 97 -2.83 5.66 9.25
C ALA A 97 -2.01 6.41 10.31
N LEU A 98 -2.65 6.93 11.36
CA LEU A 98 -1.95 7.54 12.51
C LEU A 98 -1.05 6.51 13.23
N GLU A 99 -1.51 5.27 13.34
CA GLU A 99 -0.79 4.19 14.04
C GLU A 99 0.38 3.61 13.21
N LEU A 100 0.39 3.78 11.88
CA LEU A 100 1.39 3.16 11.00
C LEU A 100 2.84 3.54 11.36
N ASN A 101 3.08 4.82 11.71
CA ASN A 101 4.43 5.32 12.00
C ASN A 101 4.76 5.46 13.49
N GLU A 102 3.91 4.91 14.37
CA GLU A 102 4.23 4.84 15.79
C GLU A 102 5.47 3.97 16.03
N LEU A 103 6.43 4.50 16.79
CA LEU A 103 7.67 3.83 17.13
C LEU A 103 7.78 3.64 18.65
N THR A 104 7.40 2.46 19.12
CA THR A 104 7.57 2.09 20.53
C THR A 104 9.02 1.66 20.81
N PRO A 105 9.51 1.77 22.07
CA PRO A 105 10.83 1.29 22.45
C PRO A 105 11.04 -0.21 22.15
N GLU A 106 9.99 -1.02 22.29
CA GLU A 106 10.00 -2.46 22.01
C GLU A 106 10.20 -2.72 20.52
N LEU A 107 9.47 -2.00 19.66
CA LEU A 107 9.63 -2.09 18.22
C LEU A 107 11.03 -1.65 17.80
N ARG A 108 11.53 -0.53 18.34
CA ARG A 108 12.85 0.01 17.98
C ARG A 108 13.98 -1.03 18.15
N ARG A 109 13.90 -1.92 19.14
CA ARG A 109 14.91 -2.97 19.39
C ARG A 109 14.93 -4.08 18.33
N VAL A 110 13.82 -4.28 17.61
CA VAL A 110 13.62 -5.44 16.72
C VAL A 110 13.40 -5.06 15.25
N LEU A 111 13.42 -3.77 14.93
CA LEU A 111 13.28 -3.28 13.55
C LEU A 111 14.64 -3.26 12.85
N PRO A 112 14.68 -3.50 11.53
CA PRO A 112 15.89 -3.24 10.75
C PRO A 112 16.17 -1.73 10.73
N SER A 113 17.44 -1.35 10.58
CA SER A 113 17.81 0.07 10.42
C SER A 113 17.17 0.75 9.21
N THR A 114 16.57 -0.03 8.30
CA THR A 114 15.88 0.44 7.09
C THR A 114 14.37 0.62 7.27
N ASP A 115 13.81 0.37 8.46
CA ASP A 115 12.39 0.59 8.73
C ASP A 115 12.03 2.08 8.65
N THR A 116 10.91 2.41 8.00
CA THR A 116 10.49 3.80 7.77
C THR A 116 10.25 4.57 9.07
N ARG A 117 9.91 3.90 10.18
CA ARG A 117 9.72 4.56 11.49
C ARG A 117 10.99 5.23 12.01
N LEU A 118 12.15 4.79 11.53
CA LEU A 118 13.47 5.30 11.90
C LEU A 118 13.95 6.41 10.96
N ARG A 119 13.16 6.78 9.94
CA ARG A 119 13.53 7.78 8.94
C ARG A 119 13.42 9.20 9.55
N PRO A 120 14.53 9.96 9.68
CA PRO A 120 14.56 11.14 10.54
C PRO A 120 13.81 12.35 9.99
N ASP A 121 13.78 12.56 8.66
CA ASP A 121 13.02 13.65 8.03
C ASP A 121 11.51 13.52 8.31
N GLN A 122 10.96 12.32 8.18
CA GLN A 122 9.56 12.03 8.47
C GLN A 122 9.25 12.22 9.96
N ARG A 123 10.13 11.80 10.87
CA ARG A 123 9.95 11.98 12.32
C ARG A 123 9.93 13.46 12.70
N TYR A 124 10.87 14.27 12.18
CA TYR A 124 10.87 15.71 12.44
C TYR A 124 9.62 16.40 11.90
N LEU A 125 9.09 15.96 10.76
CA LEU A 125 7.85 16.51 10.21
C LEU A 125 6.65 16.19 11.13
N GLU A 126 6.55 14.96 11.61
CA GLU A 126 5.50 14.54 12.56
C GLU A 126 5.58 15.30 13.89
N GLU A 127 6.78 15.67 14.34
CA GLU A 127 7.02 16.50 15.54
C GLU A 127 6.84 18.01 15.29
N GLY A 128 6.48 18.41 14.06
CA GLY A 128 6.26 19.81 13.68
C GLY A 128 7.54 20.62 13.39
N ASN A 129 8.71 20.00 13.41
CA ASN A 129 9.99 20.64 13.12
C ASN A 129 10.29 20.62 11.62
N VAL A 130 9.57 21.46 10.87
CA VAL A 130 9.70 21.58 9.40
C VAL A 130 11.13 21.92 8.95
N PRO A 131 11.88 22.84 9.59
CA PRO A 131 13.25 23.15 9.17
C PRO A 131 14.21 21.95 9.29
N ALA A 132 14.11 21.16 10.36
CA ALA A 132 14.91 19.96 10.53
C ALA A 132 14.51 18.87 9.53
N ALA A 133 13.21 18.69 9.29
CA ALA A 133 12.69 17.75 8.30
C ALA A 133 13.24 18.03 6.89
N GLU A 134 13.20 19.28 6.43
CA GLU A 134 13.74 19.68 5.12
C GLU A 134 15.25 19.46 5.02
N THR A 135 15.98 19.73 6.10
CA THR A 135 17.43 19.51 6.14
C THR A 135 17.78 18.03 6.03
N GLN A 136 17.12 17.18 6.83
CA GLN A 136 17.30 15.73 6.76
C GLN A 136 16.87 15.17 5.41
N LYS A 137 15.74 15.61 4.85
CA LYS A 137 15.25 15.18 3.54
C LYS A 137 16.31 15.39 2.46
N ARG A 138 16.93 16.57 2.42
CA ARG A 138 18.02 16.87 1.48
C ARG A 138 19.22 15.94 1.66
N GLN A 139 19.62 15.68 2.91
CA GLN A 139 20.74 14.77 3.22
C GLN A 139 20.45 13.34 2.75
N ILE A 140 19.27 12.80 3.07
CA ILE A 140 18.86 11.44 2.70
C ILE A 140 18.80 11.27 1.18
N GLU A 141 18.20 12.22 0.48
CA GLU A 141 18.14 12.20 -0.99
C GLU A 141 19.53 12.28 -1.61
N GLN A 142 20.43 13.09 -1.05
CA GLN A 142 21.80 13.19 -1.52
C GLN A 142 22.55 11.87 -1.32
N LEU A 143 22.48 11.26 -0.13
CA LEU A 143 23.06 9.94 0.13
C LEU A 143 22.50 8.88 -0.82
N GLN A 144 21.20 8.95 -1.17
CA GLN A 144 20.61 8.04 -2.14
C GLN A 144 21.15 8.24 -3.56
N ARG A 145 21.34 9.51 -3.99
CA ARG A 145 21.95 9.84 -5.30
C ARG A 145 23.41 9.37 -5.37
N ASP A 146 24.18 9.59 -4.31
CA ASP A 146 25.60 9.21 -4.26
C ASP A 146 25.77 7.70 -4.28
N ARG A 147 24.98 6.95 -3.49
CA ARG A 147 24.97 5.48 -3.55
C ARG A 147 24.60 4.95 -4.93
N ARG A 148 23.65 5.59 -5.62
CA ARG A 148 23.29 5.22 -6.99
C ARG A 148 24.46 5.43 -7.94
N ARG A 149 25.11 6.60 -7.87
CA ARG A 149 26.28 6.91 -8.70
C ARG A 149 27.40 5.89 -8.50
N VAL A 150 27.75 5.59 -7.24
CA VAL A 150 28.78 4.58 -6.93
C VAL A 150 28.41 3.20 -7.48
N MET A 151 27.15 2.77 -7.35
CA MET A 151 26.72 1.50 -7.92
C MET A 151 26.83 1.49 -9.46
N GLU A 152 26.43 2.57 -10.13
CA GLU A 152 26.51 2.71 -11.60
C GLU A 152 27.98 2.70 -12.07
N GLU A 153 28.85 3.48 -11.45
CA GLU A 153 30.29 3.55 -11.77
C GLU A 153 31.00 2.20 -11.61
N ASN A 154 30.56 1.40 -10.64
CA ASN A 154 31.11 0.06 -10.37
C ASN A 154 30.35 -1.07 -11.07
N ASN A 155 29.37 -0.77 -11.92
CA ASN A 155 28.50 -1.76 -12.58
C ASN A 155 27.80 -2.73 -11.58
N ILE A 156 27.51 -2.26 -10.37
CA ILE A 156 26.83 -3.03 -9.32
C ILE A 156 25.32 -2.88 -9.48
N THR A 157 24.62 -4.00 -9.64
CA THR A 157 23.15 -4.01 -9.66
C THR A 157 22.60 -4.12 -8.24
N HIS A 158 21.72 -3.20 -7.84
CA HIS A 158 21.05 -3.25 -6.55
C HIS A 158 20.20 -4.53 -6.41
N GLN A 159 20.40 -5.26 -5.31
CA GLN A 159 19.63 -6.45 -4.97
C GLN A 159 18.73 -6.18 -3.76
N ALA A 160 17.42 -6.36 -3.94
CA ALA A 160 16.46 -6.21 -2.84
C ALA A 160 16.65 -7.35 -1.82
N ARG A 161 16.73 -7.01 -0.53
CA ARG A 161 17.04 -7.99 0.53
C ARG A 161 15.94 -9.00 0.81
N PHE A 162 14.67 -8.56 0.82
CA PHE A 162 13.53 -9.36 1.29
C PHE A 162 12.57 -9.79 0.17
N PHE A 163 12.88 -9.39 -1.07
CA PHE A 163 12.06 -9.64 -2.24
C PHE A 163 12.93 -10.06 -3.41
N ARG A 164 12.38 -10.90 -4.28
CA ARG A 164 13.01 -11.28 -5.55
C ARG A 164 12.08 -10.96 -6.70
N ARG A 165 12.67 -10.57 -7.83
CA ARG A 165 11.98 -10.33 -9.08
C ARG A 165 11.61 -11.67 -9.72
N LEU A 166 10.38 -11.77 -10.19
CA LEU A 166 9.85 -12.88 -10.98
C LEU A 166 9.30 -12.32 -12.29
N THR A 167 9.61 -12.99 -13.38
CA THR A 167 9.07 -12.67 -14.70
C THR A 167 8.26 -13.86 -15.17
N ASP A 168 6.99 -13.65 -15.50
CA ASP A 168 6.13 -14.72 -16.02
C ASP A 168 6.42 -15.02 -17.50
N SER A 169 5.78 -16.05 -18.05
CA SER A 169 5.93 -16.45 -19.47
C SER A 169 5.54 -15.34 -20.46
N ASN A 170 4.77 -14.34 -20.01
CA ASN A 170 4.32 -13.22 -20.82
C ASN A 170 5.22 -11.98 -20.65
N GLY A 171 6.37 -12.13 -19.98
CA GLY A 171 7.31 -11.05 -19.72
C GLY A 171 6.86 -10.07 -18.63
N LYS A 172 5.78 -10.36 -17.91
CA LYS A 172 5.27 -9.48 -16.85
C LYS A 172 6.08 -9.69 -15.58
N GLU A 173 6.65 -8.60 -15.09
CA GLU A 173 7.41 -8.61 -13.84
C GLU A 173 6.51 -8.52 -12.61
N SER A 174 6.90 -9.24 -11.56
CA SER A 174 6.31 -9.20 -10.22
C SER A 174 7.40 -9.35 -9.16
N TRP A 175 7.14 -8.86 -7.96
CA TRP A 175 8.03 -9.02 -6.81
C TRP A 175 7.36 -9.92 -5.78
N VAL A 176 8.08 -10.96 -5.37
CA VAL A 176 7.60 -11.88 -4.33
C VAL A 176 8.58 -11.89 -3.17
N THR A 177 8.05 -12.11 -1.97
CA THR A 177 8.90 -12.29 -0.80
C THR A 177 9.82 -13.51 -0.98
N ASN A 178 11.03 -13.42 -0.46
CA ASN A 178 11.94 -14.56 -0.33
C ASN A 178 11.77 -15.29 1.03
N ASN A 179 10.76 -14.91 1.83
CA ASN A 179 10.44 -15.50 3.14
C ASN A 179 11.57 -15.39 4.19
N THR A 180 12.49 -14.42 4.06
CA THR A 180 13.61 -14.25 5.01
C THR A 180 13.34 -13.20 6.07
N TYR A 181 12.49 -12.19 5.81
CA TYR A 181 12.30 -11.04 6.72
C TYR A 181 12.00 -11.46 8.17
N TRP A 182 10.94 -12.26 8.38
CA TRP A 182 10.54 -12.68 9.71
C TRP A 182 11.51 -13.67 10.36
N LYS A 183 12.19 -14.50 9.54
CA LYS A 183 13.22 -15.42 10.03
C LYS A 183 14.39 -14.64 10.60
N LEU A 184 14.93 -13.70 9.80
CA LEU A 184 16.04 -12.83 10.17
C LEU A 184 15.71 -11.88 11.33
N ARG A 185 14.43 -11.49 11.49
CA ARG A 185 13.97 -10.73 12.65
C ARG A 185 14.05 -11.55 13.95
N LEU A 186 13.73 -12.84 13.89
CA LEU A 186 13.76 -13.74 15.04
C LEU A 186 15.19 -14.18 15.38
N ASP A 187 15.95 -14.58 14.36
CA ASP A 187 17.32 -15.10 14.48
C ASP A 187 18.08 -14.85 13.15
N PRO A 188 19.25 -14.18 13.16
CA PRO A 188 20.00 -13.69 14.32
C PRO A 188 19.46 -12.39 14.93
N GLY A 189 18.43 -11.78 14.34
CA GLY A 189 17.99 -10.42 14.65
C GLY A 189 18.72 -9.37 13.82
N PHE A 190 18.05 -8.27 13.47
CA PHE A 190 18.60 -7.28 12.54
C PHE A 190 19.82 -6.53 13.06
N ALA A 191 20.02 -6.45 14.38
CA ALA A 191 21.20 -5.84 14.99
C ALA A 191 22.50 -6.60 14.66
N HIS A 192 22.40 -7.88 14.30
CA HIS A 192 23.53 -8.75 13.98
C HIS A 192 23.74 -8.92 12.47
N LEU A 193 23.08 -8.08 11.66
CA LEU A 193 23.11 -8.17 10.22
C LEU A 193 23.66 -6.89 9.59
N ASP A 194 24.58 -7.07 8.64
CA ASP A 194 25.01 -5.97 7.79
C ASP A 194 23.80 -5.33 7.11
N SER A 195 23.69 -4.02 7.26
CA SER A 195 22.56 -3.24 6.78
C SER A 195 23.08 -1.98 6.12
N ALA A 196 22.52 -1.64 4.97
CA ALA A 196 22.88 -0.41 4.28
C ALA A 196 22.53 0.81 5.15
N VAL A 197 23.48 1.73 5.29
CA VAL A 197 23.22 3.04 5.90
C VAL A 197 22.39 3.85 4.90
N LEU A 198 21.16 4.18 5.28
CA LEU A 198 20.21 4.85 4.40
C LEU A 198 20.09 6.36 4.66
N TRP A 199 20.46 6.80 5.87
CA TRP A 199 20.41 8.15 6.39
C TRP A 199 21.44 8.29 7.51
#